data_AF-G3AK53-F1
#
_entry.id   AF-G3AK53-F1
#
_cell.length_a   1.000
_cell.length_b   1.000
_cell.length_c   1.000
_cell.angle_alpha   90.00
_cell.angle_beta   90.00
_cell.angle_gamma   90.00
#
_symmetry.space_group_name_H-M   'P 1'
#
loop_
_entity.id
_entity.type
_entity.pdbx_description
1 polymer ?
#
loop_
_entity_poly.entity_id
_entity_poly.type
_entity_poly.pdbx_seq_one_letter_code
_entity_poly.pdbx_strand_id
1 'polypeptide(L)'
;MTSIDYSNLADRLITIYAKQKIVSDRKKFRINHAELQESLVLPVCQSIHVHANCVDVYKNPNYLNEVLDTIDLATIYMNVDKRENEPDKNPNLKYDDFVVLELLQYFKHNFFTWVNTPKCPNCQDEKNVESKGSIPFNRTLPNPDEISIVEHYQCFQCGTNIQFPRINNPVSLLRTKQGRCGEWVNCFMLILQALIGEDKDRIRYVWNQEDHVWCEYYSYGLNRWVHLDPCEAVYDEPLLYCNNWGKRMSYVIGFNQNYIIDLSDKYITPEKQIEKSSVISKNKVDKLINYYNSNKLANYYNQQVSKLGNEHKALLSVYNDIIIPRNQELDVMKEPNKPSATSTTLTKGRQTGSAAWTKSRGEDGNS
;
A
#
# COMPACT_ATOMS: atom_id res chain seq x y z
N MET A 1 -43.54 24.82 -23.79
CA MET A 1 -42.22 24.18 -23.99
C MET A 1 -41.93 23.35 -22.76
N THR A 2 -41.83 22.03 -22.88
CA THR A 2 -41.38 21.16 -21.80
C THR A 2 -39.88 21.39 -21.59
N SER A 3 -39.50 22.00 -20.47
CA SER A 3 -38.10 22.16 -20.08
C SER A 3 -37.48 20.77 -19.89
N ILE A 4 -36.45 20.44 -20.67
CA ILE A 4 -35.73 19.18 -20.53
C ILE A 4 -34.83 19.29 -19.30
N ASP A 5 -34.99 18.36 -18.35
CA ASP A 5 -34.11 18.24 -17.19
C ASP A 5 -32.83 17.49 -17.59
N TYR A 6 -31.81 18.25 -17.97
CA TYR A 6 -30.50 17.71 -18.35
C TYR A 6 -29.77 17.04 -17.19
N SER A 7 -30.03 17.44 -15.94
CA SER A 7 -29.42 16.82 -14.76
C SER A 7 -29.94 15.40 -14.60
N ASN A 8 -31.26 15.21 -14.69
CA ASN A 8 -31.84 13.88 -14.65
C ASN A 8 -31.40 13.00 -15.82
N LEU A 9 -31.29 13.58 -17.03
CA LEU A 9 -30.80 12.85 -18.19
C LEU A 9 -29.34 12.39 -18.02
N ALA A 10 -28.48 13.25 -17.47
CA ALA A 10 -27.09 12.91 -17.18
C ALA A 10 -26.98 11.76 -16.17
N ASP A 11 -27.72 11.83 -15.06
CA ASP A 11 -27.74 10.78 -14.04
C ASP A 11 -28.22 9.43 -14.61
N ARG A 12 -29.25 9.46 -15.46
CA ARG A 12 -29.74 8.25 -16.15
C ARG A 12 -28.69 7.66 -17.09
N LEU A 13 -27.98 8.49 -17.85
CA LEU A 13 -26.91 8.02 -18.72
C LEU A 13 -25.77 7.39 -17.91
N ILE A 14 -25.36 8.06 -16.84
CA ILE A 14 -24.30 7.60 -15.93
C ILE A 14 -24.66 6.25 -15.31
N THR A 15 -25.88 6.10 -14.79
CA THR A 15 -26.30 4.85 -14.16
C THR A 15 -26.41 3.70 -15.15
N ILE A 16 -26.91 3.95 -16.37
CA ILE A 16 -26.92 2.95 -17.45
C ILE A 16 -25.49 2.52 -17.80
N TYR A 17 -24.58 3.50 -17.97
CA TYR A 17 -23.18 3.22 -18.26
C TYR A 17 -22.51 2.40 -17.15
N ALA A 18 -22.66 2.79 -15.88
CA ALA A 18 -22.10 2.07 -14.74
C ALA A 18 -22.60 0.62 -14.66
N LYS A 19 -23.91 0.41 -14.87
CA LYS A 19 -24.52 -0.93 -14.88
C LYS A 19 -23.96 -1.79 -16.00
N GLN A 20 -23.87 -1.24 -17.22
CA GLN A 20 -23.29 -1.95 -18.36
C GLN A 20 -21.80 -2.25 -18.13
N LYS A 21 -21.05 -1.32 -17.53
CA LYS A 21 -19.63 -1.48 -17.22
C LYS A 21 -19.40 -2.63 -16.25
N ILE A 22 -20.16 -2.72 -15.16
CA ILE A 22 -20.09 -3.82 -14.19
C ILE A 22 -20.33 -5.18 -14.89
N VAL A 23 -21.39 -5.29 -15.69
CA VAL A 23 -21.74 -6.54 -16.39
C VAL A 23 -20.69 -6.91 -17.44
N SER A 24 -20.26 -5.94 -18.24
CA SER A 24 -19.28 -6.14 -19.31
C SER A 24 -17.92 -6.55 -18.76
N ASP A 25 -17.42 -5.86 -17.74
CA ASP A 25 -16.11 -6.16 -17.15
C ASP A 25 -16.09 -7.55 -16.50
N ARG A 26 -17.15 -7.92 -15.76
CA ARG A 26 -17.27 -9.28 -15.19
C ARG A 26 -17.28 -10.37 -16.26
N LYS A 27 -17.91 -10.14 -17.40
CA LYS A 27 -17.92 -11.10 -18.51
C LYS A 27 -16.57 -11.15 -19.22
N LYS A 28 -15.97 -9.99 -19.48
CA LYS A 28 -14.72 -9.85 -20.25
C LYS A 28 -13.50 -10.37 -19.49
N PHE A 29 -13.41 -10.10 -18.19
CA PHE A 29 -12.24 -10.41 -17.38
C PHE A 29 -12.44 -11.62 -16.47
N ARG A 30 -13.43 -12.46 -16.77
CA ARG A 30 -13.65 -13.71 -16.04
C ARG A 30 -12.43 -14.62 -16.19
N ILE A 31 -11.85 -15.02 -15.06
CA ILE A 31 -10.85 -16.07 -14.96
C ILE A 31 -11.52 -17.26 -14.26
N ASN A 32 -11.37 -18.46 -14.82
CA ASN A 32 -11.88 -19.68 -14.16
C ASN A 32 -10.87 -20.18 -13.11
N HIS A 33 -11.29 -21.09 -12.22
CA HIS A 33 -10.41 -21.55 -11.13
C HIS A 33 -9.10 -22.17 -11.64
N ALA A 34 -9.13 -22.99 -12.69
CA ALA A 34 -7.93 -23.65 -13.20
C ALA A 34 -6.94 -22.62 -13.78
N GLU A 35 -7.43 -21.68 -14.58
CA GLU A 35 -6.62 -20.59 -15.15
C GLU A 35 -6.05 -19.66 -14.07
N LEU A 36 -6.83 -19.39 -13.01
CA LEU A 36 -6.33 -18.64 -11.87
C LEU A 36 -5.17 -19.38 -11.23
N GLN A 37 -5.35 -20.67 -10.88
CA GLN A 37 -4.30 -21.48 -10.27
C GLN A 37 -3.03 -21.56 -11.13
N GLU A 38 -3.15 -21.69 -12.45
CA GLU A 38 -2.01 -21.65 -13.36
C GLU A 38 -1.27 -20.30 -13.30
N SER A 39 -2.01 -19.20 -13.22
CA SER A 39 -1.43 -17.86 -13.09
C SER A 39 -0.71 -17.67 -11.76
N LEU A 40 -1.26 -18.23 -10.67
CA LEU A 40 -0.73 -18.12 -9.30
C LEU A 40 0.60 -18.85 -9.08
N VAL A 41 1.02 -19.73 -9.99
CA VAL A 41 2.39 -20.30 -9.95
C VAL A 41 3.45 -19.23 -10.25
N LEU A 42 3.08 -18.14 -10.91
CA LEU A 42 4.00 -17.07 -11.30
C LEU A 42 4.17 -16.05 -10.14
N PRO A 43 5.40 -15.71 -9.71
CA PRO A 43 5.63 -14.89 -8.51
C PRO A 43 4.90 -13.54 -8.49
N VAL A 44 4.90 -12.81 -9.61
CA VAL A 44 4.19 -11.51 -9.72
C VAL A 44 2.67 -11.70 -9.54
N CYS A 45 2.09 -12.70 -10.21
CA CYS A 45 0.66 -12.99 -10.11
C CYS A 45 0.27 -13.47 -8.70
N GLN A 46 1.11 -14.31 -8.07
CA GLN A 46 0.93 -14.75 -6.70
C GLN A 46 0.91 -13.54 -5.74
N SER A 47 1.85 -12.61 -5.90
CA SER A 47 1.93 -11.41 -5.06
C SER A 47 0.72 -10.50 -5.25
N ILE A 48 0.28 -10.28 -6.50
CA ILE A 48 -0.97 -9.54 -6.78
C ILE A 48 -2.17 -10.23 -6.13
N HIS A 49 -2.25 -11.56 -6.17
CA HIS A 49 -3.34 -12.31 -5.57
C HIS A 49 -3.37 -12.16 -4.04
N VAL A 50 -2.21 -12.34 -3.39
CA VAL A 50 -2.09 -12.23 -1.92
C VAL A 50 -2.41 -10.82 -1.44
N HIS A 51 -2.00 -9.80 -2.18
CA HIS A 51 -2.24 -8.40 -1.80
C HIS A 51 -3.57 -7.82 -2.30
N ALA A 52 -4.36 -8.55 -3.09
CA ALA A 52 -5.56 -8.02 -3.73
C ALA A 52 -6.55 -7.34 -2.77
N ASN A 53 -6.63 -7.80 -1.52
CA ASN A 53 -7.50 -7.26 -0.47
C ASN A 53 -6.72 -6.89 0.80
N CYS A 54 -5.41 -6.60 0.71
CA CYS A 54 -4.57 -6.38 1.88
C CYS A 54 -5.01 -5.19 2.76
N VAL A 55 -5.70 -4.21 2.19
CA VAL A 55 -6.13 -3.01 2.92
C VAL A 55 -7.41 -3.20 3.73
N ASP A 56 -8.16 -4.28 3.51
CA ASP A 56 -9.45 -4.52 4.19
C ASP A 56 -9.27 -4.68 5.71
N VAL A 57 -8.12 -5.23 6.13
CA VAL A 57 -7.78 -5.44 7.55
C VAL A 57 -7.74 -4.12 8.34
N TYR A 58 -7.36 -3.01 7.71
CA TYR A 58 -7.23 -1.71 8.37
C TYR A 58 -8.58 -1.09 8.73
N LYS A 59 -9.70 -1.58 8.19
CA LYS A 59 -11.04 -1.06 8.48
C LYS A 59 -11.71 -1.71 9.70
N ASN A 60 -11.02 -2.64 10.37
CA ASN A 60 -11.56 -3.29 11.56
C ASN A 60 -11.73 -2.26 12.69
N PRO A 61 -12.97 -1.97 13.17
CA PRO A 61 -13.20 -0.94 14.18
C PRO A 61 -12.43 -1.17 15.49
N ASN A 62 -12.22 -2.43 15.88
CA ASN A 62 -11.44 -2.74 17.06
C ASN A 62 -9.97 -2.36 16.87
N TYR A 63 -9.42 -2.56 15.66
CA TYR A 63 -8.03 -2.20 15.38
C TYR A 63 -7.85 -0.69 15.35
N LEU A 64 -8.86 0.04 14.84
CA LEU A 64 -8.86 1.49 14.85
C LEU A 64 -8.91 2.05 16.28
N ASN A 65 -9.71 1.46 17.17
CA ASN A 65 -9.75 1.86 18.57
C ASN A 65 -8.39 1.63 19.26
N GLU A 66 -7.76 0.48 19.03
CA GLU A 66 -6.42 0.18 19.58
C GLU A 66 -5.36 1.18 19.13
N VAL A 67 -5.47 1.73 17.90
CA VAL A 67 -4.58 2.82 17.46
C VAL A 67 -4.76 4.04 18.33
N LEU A 68 -6.00 4.49 18.52
CA LEU A 68 -6.32 5.73 19.26
C LEU A 68 -5.86 5.64 20.72
N ASP A 69 -5.89 4.45 21.31
CA ASP A 69 -5.40 4.20 22.67
C ASP A 69 -3.85 4.15 22.76
N THR A 70 -3.17 3.86 21.64
CA THR A 70 -1.72 3.59 21.63
C THR A 70 -0.86 4.79 21.21
N ILE A 71 -1.35 5.64 20.30
CA ILE A 71 -0.56 6.74 19.73
C ILE A 71 -0.74 8.04 20.52
N ASP A 72 0.32 8.86 20.59
CA ASP A 72 0.26 10.17 21.24
C ASP A 72 -0.43 11.21 20.32
N LEU A 73 -1.76 11.13 20.28
CA LEU A 73 -2.61 12.04 19.50
C LEU A 73 -2.37 13.51 19.88
N ALA A 74 -2.12 13.79 21.16
CA ALA A 74 -1.92 15.16 21.63
C ALA A 74 -0.65 15.77 21.02
N THR A 75 0.47 15.05 21.05
CA THR A 75 1.72 15.52 20.43
C THR A 75 1.58 15.66 18.92
N ILE A 76 0.95 14.68 18.25
CA ILE A 76 0.72 14.73 16.79
C ILE A 76 -0.09 16.00 16.44
N TYR A 77 -1.28 16.17 17.01
CA TYR A 77 -2.15 17.30 16.65
C TYR A 77 -1.60 18.65 17.07
N MET A 78 -0.88 18.74 18.20
CA MET A 78 -0.15 19.95 18.56
C MET A 78 0.85 20.37 17.47
N ASN A 79 1.54 19.42 16.85
CA ASN A 79 2.49 19.71 15.78
C ASN A 79 1.82 19.95 14.43
N VAL A 80 0.66 19.31 14.17
CA VAL A 80 -0.19 19.63 13.02
C VAL A 80 -0.65 21.09 13.07
N ASP A 81 -1.13 21.55 14.23
CA ASP A 81 -1.55 22.95 14.42
C ASP A 81 -0.39 23.92 14.17
N LYS A 82 0.84 23.59 14.59
CA LYS A 82 2.01 24.41 14.29
C LYS A 82 2.25 24.51 12.79
N ARG A 83 2.25 23.38 12.07
CA ARG A 83 2.43 23.33 10.60
C ARG A 83 1.34 24.10 9.86
N GLU A 84 0.10 23.99 10.32
CA GLU A 84 -1.01 24.75 9.72
C GLU A 84 -0.84 26.26 9.94
N ASN A 85 -0.18 26.71 10.99
CA ASN A 85 0.04 28.13 11.27
C ASN A 85 1.39 28.67 10.74
N GLU A 86 2.19 27.84 10.05
CA GLU A 86 3.43 28.27 9.42
C GLU A 86 3.15 29.28 8.28
N PRO A 87 3.85 30.43 8.25
CA PRO A 87 3.61 31.49 7.28
C PRO A 87 3.96 31.08 5.84
N ASP A 88 4.88 30.13 5.67
CA ASP A 88 5.39 29.62 4.40
C ASP A 88 4.78 28.26 4.00
N LYS A 89 3.70 27.84 4.67
CA LYS A 89 3.01 26.59 4.33
C LYS A 89 2.54 26.58 2.88
N ASN A 90 2.52 25.39 2.27
CA ASN A 90 1.98 25.23 0.93
C ASN A 90 0.45 25.45 0.96
N PRO A 91 -0.09 26.46 0.24
CA PRO A 91 -1.50 26.83 0.31
C PRO A 91 -2.45 25.79 -0.30
N ASN A 92 -1.91 24.85 -1.08
CA ASN A 92 -2.69 23.75 -1.66
C ASN A 92 -2.93 22.61 -0.67
N LEU A 93 -2.13 22.52 0.40
CA LEU A 93 -2.33 21.50 1.43
C LEU A 93 -3.52 21.84 2.32
N LYS A 94 -4.23 20.81 2.74
CA LYS A 94 -5.34 20.86 3.71
C LYS A 94 -4.92 20.22 5.03
N TYR A 95 -5.78 20.34 6.03
CA TYR A 95 -5.53 19.83 7.38
C TYR A 95 -5.02 18.38 7.40
N ASP A 96 -5.70 17.47 6.68
CA ASP A 96 -5.28 16.07 6.58
C ASP A 96 -3.86 15.89 6.01
N ASP A 97 -3.45 16.76 5.08
CA ASP A 97 -2.09 16.67 4.51
C ASP A 97 -1.05 17.02 5.58
N PHE A 98 -1.34 17.97 6.47
CA PHE A 98 -0.49 18.26 7.64
C PHE A 98 -0.49 17.13 8.66
N VAL A 99 -1.63 16.44 8.86
CA VAL A 99 -1.70 15.21 9.67
C VAL A 99 -0.79 14.13 9.10
N VAL A 100 -0.81 13.89 7.78
CA VAL A 100 0.05 12.90 7.14
C VAL A 100 1.53 13.26 7.27
N LEU A 101 1.89 14.52 7.02
CA LEU A 101 3.26 15.02 7.17
C LEU A 101 3.79 14.81 8.58
N GLU A 102 3.00 15.14 9.59
CA GLU A 102 3.40 14.96 10.99
C GLU A 102 3.44 13.48 11.39
N LEU A 103 2.48 12.69 10.92
CA LEU A 103 2.44 11.25 11.18
C LEU A 103 3.69 10.54 10.64
N LEU A 104 4.19 10.90 9.46
CA LEU A 104 5.46 10.37 8.93
C LEU A 104 6.63 10.63 9.88
N GLN A 105 6.73 11.86 10.40
CA GLN A 105 7.81 12.26 11.31
C GLN A 105 7.70 11.53 12.65
N TYR A 106 6.51 11.58 13.27
CA TYR A 106 6.24 10.88 14.52
C TYR A 106 6.51 9.38 14.40
N PHE A 107 6.03 8.75 13.32
CA PHE A 107 6.18 7.30 13.15
C PHE A 107 7.65 6.87 13.10
N LYS A 108 8.47 7.57 12.29
CA LYS A 108 9.89 7.24 12.13
C LYS A 108 10.74 7.58 13.35
N HIS A 109 10.49 8.72 13.97
CA HIS A 109 11.41 9.28 14.97
C HIS A 109 11.01 8.96 16.41
N ASN A 110 9.73 8.67 16.66
CA ASN A 110 9.21 8.51 18.03
C ASN A 110 8.51 7.18 18.25
N PHE A 111 7.87 6.61 17.23
CA PHE A 111 7.00 5.45 17.42
C PHE A 111 7.64 4.11 17.07
N PHE A 112 8.22 3.96 15.88
CA PHE A 112 8.59 2.67 15.31
C PHE A 112 10.10 2.55 15.08
N THR A 113 10.66 1.37 15.36
CA THR A 113 12.11 1.11 15.33
C THR A 113 12.48 0.13 14.21
N TRP A 114 13.56 0.43 13.50
CA TRP A 114 14.05 -0.45 12.44
C TRP A 114 14.94 -1.54 13.02
N VAL A 115 14.70 -2.78 12.59
CA VAL A 115 15.47 -3.94 13.05
C VAL A 115 16.00 -4.68 11.83
N ASN A 116 17.28 -4.50 11.52
CA ASN A 116 17.96 -5.36 10.56
C ASN A 116 18.37 -6.69 11.20
N THR A 117 18.99 -6.60 12.37
CA THR A 117 19.40 -7.73 13.21
C THR A 117 18.96 -7.41 14.64
N PRO A 118 18.27 -8.33 15.34
CA PRO A 118 17.82 -8.05 16.71
C PRO A 118 19.02 -7.95 17.66
N LYS A 119 18.93 -7.06 18.66
CA LYS A 119 19.92 -6.95 19.73
C LYS A 119 19.89 -8.18 20.62
N CYS A 120 21.05 -8.57 21.14
CA CYS A 120 21.08 -9.57 22.21
C CYS A 120 20.41 -9.03 23.48
N PRO A 121 19.46 -9.75 24.10
CA PRO A 121 18.79 -9.28 25.32
C PRO A 121 19.75 -9.15 26.51
N ASN A 122 20.85 -9.91 26.51
CA ASN A 122 21.86 -9.88 27.58
C ASN A 122 22.98 -8.87 27.30
N CYS A 123 23.51 -8.83 26.08
CA CYS A 123 24.63 -7.96 25.72
C CYS A 123 24.21 -6.57 25.21
N GLN A 124 22.94 -6.40 24.83
CA GLN A 124 22.37 -5.16 24.26
C GLN A 124 23.08 -4.63 23.01
N ASP A 125 23.79 -5.51 22.30
CA ASP A 125 24.52 -5.20 21.07
C ASP A 125 24.09 -6.16 19.95
N GLU A 126 23.76 -5.60 18.79
CA GLU A 126 23.40 -6.33 17.56
C GLU A 126 24.64 -6.88 16.84
N LYS A 127 25.82 -6.29 17.04
CA LYS A 127 27.08 -6.75 16.41
C LYS A 127 27.51 -8.11 16.93
N ASN A 128 27.03 -8.49 18.10
CA ASN A 128 27.33 -9.78 18.73
C ASN A 128 26.38 -10.89 18.30
N VAL A 129 25.48 -10.62 17.34
CA VAL A 129 24.39 -11.51 16.96
C VAL A 129 24.55 -11.95 15.51
N GLU A 130 24.53 -13.26 15.28
CA GLU A 130 24.61 -13.87 13.95
C GLU A 130 23.32 -14.61 13.59
N SER A 131 22.94 -14.56 12.31
CA SER A 131 21.76 -15.27 11.81
C SER A 131 22.01 -16.78 11.75
N LYS A 132 21.01 -17.55 12.19
CA LYS A 132 20.94 -19.01 12.10
C LYS A 132 19.87 -19.48 11.11
N GLY A 133 19.38 -18.57 10.27
CA GLY A 133 18.32 -18.82 9.31
C GLY A 133 16.93 -18.49 9.85
N SER A 134 15.91 -18.97 9.15
CA SER A 134 14.51 -18.75 9.52
C SER A 134 13.70 -20.01 9.33
N ILE A 135 12.63 -20.16 10.11
CA ILE A 135 11.68 -21.26 9.99
C ILE A 135 10.26 -20.72 9.79
N PRO A 136 9.42 -21.36 8.96
CA PRO A 136 7.99 -21.04 8.90
C PRO A 136 7.33 -21.20 10.27
N PHE A 137 6.39 -20.32 10.58
CA PHE A 137 5.60 -20.47 11.81
C PHE A 137 4.83 -21.80 11.80
N ASN A 138 4.78 -22.48 12.94
CA ASN A 138 4.10 -23.75 13.05
C ASN A 138 2.57 -23.56 12.94
N ARG A 139 2.00 -24.01 11.83
CA ARG A 139 0.57 -23.89 11.53
C ARG A 139 -0.36 -24.66 12.48
N THR A 140 0.16 -25.56 13.32
CA THR A 140 -0.64 -26.27 14.32
C THR A 140 -0.86 -25.46 15.60
N LEU A 141 -0.12 -24.37 15.81
CA LEU A 141 -0.24 -23.50 16.98
C LEU A 141 -1.18 -22.32 16.70
N PRO A 142 -1.86 -21.78 17.74
CA PRO A 142 -2.55 -20.50 17.62
C PRO A 142 -1.59 -19.40 17.15
N ASN A 143 -1.99 -18.63 16.13
CA ASN A 143 -1.18 -17.58 15.53
C ASN A 143 -1.91 -16.21 15.52
N PRO A 144 -2.24 -15.63 16.69
CA PRO A 144 -2.96 -14.36 16.75
C PRO A 144 -2.16 -13.18 16.16
N ASP A 145 -0.83 -13.28 16.15
CA ASP A 145 0.08 -12.26 15.61
C ASP A 145 0.31 -12.42 14.09
N GLU A 146 -0.32 -13.42 13.47
CA GLU A 146 -0.17 -13.73 12.04
C GLU A 146 1.30 -13.84 11.60
N ILE A 147 2.13 -14.50 12.42
CA ILE A 147 3.55 -14.67 12.15
C ILE A 147 3.72 -15.55 10.92
N SER A 148 4.49 -15.08 9.93
CA SER A 148 4.80 -15.84 8.71
C SER A 148 5.99 -16.76 8.91
N ILE A 149 7.10 -16.20 9.38
CA ILE A 149 8.34 -16.89 9.70
C ILE A 149 8.92 -16.37 11.03
N VAL A 150 9.76 -17.18 11.66
CA VAL A 150 10.58 -16.78 12.80
C VAL A 150 12.03 -16.83 12.37
N GLU A 151 12.72 -15.69 12.43
CA GLU A 151 14.16 -15.63 12.22
C GLU A 151 14.86 -16.02 13.51
N HIS A 152 15.86 -16.90 13.39
CA HIS A 152 16.67 -17.36 14.51
C HIS A 152 18.04 -16.72 14.44
N TYR A 153 18.51 -16.27 15.60
CA TYR A 153 19.82 -15.69 15.76
C TYR A 153 20.48 -16.26 17.01
N GLN A 154 21.81 -16.17 17.07
CA GLN A 154 22.58 -16.54 18.25
C GLN A 154 23.58 -15.44 18.57
N CYS A 155 23.72 -15.12 19.85
CA CYS A 155 24.78 -14.24 20.30
C CYS A 155 26.07 -15.04 20.49
N PHE A 156 27.15 -14.71 19.78
CA PHE A 156 28.42 -15.42 19.92
C PHE A 156 29.22 -15.00 21.18
N GLN A 157 28.86 -13.88 21.82
CA GLN A 157 29.50 -13.44 23.07
C GLN A 157 28.97 -14.19 24.30
N CYS A 158 27.64 -14.37 24.41
CA CYS A 158 27.01 -14.98 25.58
C CYS A 158 26.22 -16.27 25.28
N GLY A 159 26.24 -16.75 24.03
CA GLY A 159 25.55 -17.97 23.59
C GLY A 159 24.02 -17.89 23.52
N THR A 160 23.42 -16.74 23.85
CA THR A 160 21.96 -16.58 23.92
C THR A 160 21.30 -16.73 22.56
N ASN A 161 20.28 -17.59 22.47
CA ASN A 161 19.44 -17.73 21.29
C ASN A 161 18.37 -16.63 21.28
N ILE A 162 18.17 -16.03 20.11
CA ILE A 162 17.27 -14.90 19.91
C ILE A 162 16.31 -15.27 18.77
N GLN A 163 15.05 -14.95 18.95
CA GLN A 163 14.01 -15.13 17.93
C GLN A 163 13.45 -13.78 17.53
N PHE A 164 13.24 -13.61 16.22
CA PHE A 164 12.61 -12.42 15.67
C PHE A 164 11.44 -12.85 14.77
N PRO A 165 10.21 -12.88 15.31
CA PRO A 165 9.02 -13.24 14.55
C PRO A 165 8.65 -12.13 13.55
N ARG A 166 8.33 -12.52 12.32
CA ARG A 166 7.84 -11.61 11.27
C ARG A 166 6.33 -11.54 11.34
N ILE A 167 5.84 -10.54 12.08
CA ILE A 167 4.44 -10.33 12.48
C ILE A 167 3.68 -9.64 11.33
N ASN A 168 2.53 -10.18 10.94
CA ASN A 168 1.63 -9.55 9.95
C ASN A 168 0.37 -8.95 10.57
N ASN A 169 0.05 -9.23 11.84
CA ASN A 169 -1.05 -8.58 12.51
C ASN A 169 -0.69 -7.12 12.85
N PRO A 170 -1.36 -6.09 12.30
CA PRO A 170 -0.96 -4.70 12.49
C PRO A 170 -1.18 -4.19 13.92
N VAL A 171 -2.12 -4.76 14.67
CA VAL A 171 -2.32 -4.40 16.10
C VAL A 171 -1.17 -4.94 16.95
N SER A 172 -0.66 -6.13 16.65
CA SER A 172 0.54 -6.64 17.31
C SER A 172 1.76 -5.75 17.03
N LEU A 173 1.84 -5.15 15.85
CA LEU A 173 2.89 -4.18 15.52
C LEU A 173 2.78 -2.86 16.29
N LEU A 174 1.57 -2.42 16.68
CA LEU A 174 1.40 -1.27 17.59
C LEU A 174 2.07 -1.51 18.95
N ARG A 175 2.16 -2.77 19.39
CA ARG A 175 2.80 -3.17 20.65
C ARG A 175 4.30 -3.38 20.49
N THR A 176 4.72 -4.12 19.47
CA THR A 176 6.15 -4.43 19.27
C THR A 176 6.95 -3.25 18.77
N LYS A 177 6.31 -2.33 18.02
CA LYS A 177 6.88 -1.07 17.53
C LYS A 177 8.21 -1.23 16.81
N GLN A 178 8.40 -2.36 16.14
CA GLN A 178 9.66 -2.65 15.46
C GLN A 178 9.51 -3.60 14.29
N GLY A 179 10.41 -3.49 13.31
CA GLY A 179 10.39 -4.34 12.12
C GLY A 179 11.22 -3.81 10.95
N ARG A 180 10.92 -4.30 9.75
CA ARG A 180 11.48 -3.83 8.47
C ARG A 180 10.36 -3.25 7.60
N CYS A 181 10.63 -2.92 6.34
CA CYS A 181 9.68 -2.22 5.46
C CYS A 181 8.25 -2.79 5.49
N GLY A 182 8.09 -4.12 5.46
CA GLY A 182 6.79 -4.78 5.58
C GLY A 182 6.02 -4.42 6.85
N GLU A 183 6.62 -4.59 8.03
CA GLU A 183 5.99 -4.22 9.30
C GLU A 183 5.80 -2.71 9.44
N TRP A 184 6.76 -1.91 8.97
CA TRP A 184 6.68 -0.45 9.00
C TRP A 184 5.45 0.03 8.24
N VAL A 185 5.29 -0.39 6.97
CA VAL A 185 4.14 -0.01 6.14
C VAL A 185 2.85 -0.57 6.71
N ASN A 186 2.84 -1.82 7.16
CA ASN A 186 1.64 -2.45 7.70
C ASN A 186 1.10 -1.72 8.93
N CYS A 187 1.97 -1.39 9.88
CA CYS A 187 1.59 -0.65 11.08
C CYS A 187 1.22 0.80 10.74
N PHE A 188 2.02 1.46 9.89
CA PHE A 188 1.74 2.85 9.47
C PHE A 188 0.40 2.99 8.77
N MET A 189 0.04 2.06 7.87
CA MET A 189 -1.24 2.09 7.18
C MET A 189 -2.44 1.91 8.11
N LEU A 190 -2.32 1.10 9.17
CA LEU A 190 -3.37 1.01 10.19
C LEU A 190 -3.55 2.35 10.90
N ILE A 191 -2.45 3.03 11.27
CA ILE A 191 -2.53 4.34 11.93
C ILE A 191 -3.09 5.41 10.97
N LEU A 192 -2.63 5.42 9.73
CA LEU A 192 -3.10 6.32 8.69
C LEU A 192 -4.62 6.15 8.45
N GLN A 193 -5.09 4.91 8.40
CA GLN A 193 -6.51 4.59 8.28
C GLN A 193 -7.32 5.12 9.48
N ALA A 194 -6.79 5.05 10.70
CA ALA A 194 -7.46 5.56 11.90
C ALA A 194 -7.56 7.09 11.93
N LEU A 195 -6.55 7.79 11.43
CA LEU A 195 -6.50 9.26 11.50
C LEU A 195 -7.20 9.96 10.34
N ILE A 196 -7.06 9.45 9.11
CA ILE A 196 -7.56 10.13 7.89
C ILE A 196 -8.35 9.22 6.94
N GLY A 197 -8.47 7.93 7.27
CA GLY A 197 -9.15 6.93 6.46
C GLY A 197 -10.65 6.94 6.66
N GLU A 198 -11.30 8.10 6.57
CA GLU A 198 -12.76 8.27 6.65
C GLU A 198 -13.56 7.32 5.71
N ASP A 199 -14.88 7.50 5.57
CA ASP A 199 -15.76 6.66 4.75
C ASP A 199 -15.33 6.44 3.27
N LYS A 200 -14.31 7.16 2.79
CA LYS A 200 -13.76 7.05 1.43
C LYS A 200 -12.39 6.35 1.41
N ASP A 201 -12.16 5.60 0.34
CA ASP A 201 -10.91 4.88 0.09
C ASP A 201 -9.77 5.86 -0.24
N ARG A 202 -9.01 6.24 0.80
CA ARG A 202 -7.96 7.26 0.72
C ARG A 202 -6.56 6.72 0.97
N ILE A 203 -6.41 5.43 1.23
CA ILE A 203 -5.10 4.80 1.46
C ILE A 203 -4.87 3.72 0.42
N ARG A 204 -3.61 3.55 0.03
CA ARG A 204 -3.22 2.55 -0.96
C ARG A 204 -1.91 1.91 -0.54
N TYR A 205 -1.92 0.59 -0.44
CA TYR A 205 -0.71 -0.19 -0.24
C TYR A 205 0.02 -0.28 -1.59
N VAL A 206 1.33 -0.07 -1.61
CA VAL A 206 2.12 -0.14 -2.84
C VAL A 206 3.21 -1.19 -2.67
N TRP A 207 3.24 -2.14 -3.59
CA TRP A 207 4.24 -3.20 -3.63
C TRP A 207 5.08 -3.08 -4.89
N ASN A 208 6.38 -3.23 -4.71
CA ASN A 208 7.35 -3.37 -5.79
C ASN A 208 7.91 -4.80 -5.81
N GLN A 209 7.98 -5.38 -7.02
CA GLN A 209 8.51 -6.73 -7.24
C GLN A 209 9.92 -6.94 -6.68
N GLU A 210 10.78 -5.91 -6.66
CA GLU A 210 12.16 -6.02 -6.18
C GLU A 210 12.27 -5.82 -4.65
N ASP A 211 11.40 -6.49 -3.89
CA ASP A 211 11.37 -6.57 -2.42
C ASP A 211 11.35 -5.20 -1.71
N HIS A 212 10.38 -4.36 -2.09
CA HIS A 212 10.09 -3.16 -1.33
C HIS A 212 8.60 -2.81 -1.35
N VAL A 213 8.15 -2.16 -0.28
CA VAL A 213 6.75 -1.81 -0.07
C VAL A 213 6.70 -0.43 0.58
N TRP A 214 5.67 0.33 0.23
CA TRP A 214 5.37 1.65 0.77
C TRP A 214 3.85 1.88 0.66
N CYS A 215 3.41 3.12 0.85
CA CYS A 215 2.00 3.44 0.73
C CYS A 215 1.77 4.76 -0.02
N GLU A 216 0.54 4.98 -0.42
CA GLU A 216 0.08 6.27 -0.92
C GLU A 216 -1.18 6.67 -0.17
N TYR A 217 -1.46 7.96 -0.17
CA TYR A 217 -2.74 8.46 0.26
C TYR A 217 -3.31 9.45 -0.76
N TYR A 218 -4.64 9.58 -0.79
CA TYR A 218 -5.30 10.56 -1.64
C TYR A 218 -5.44 11.90 -0.91
N SER A 219 -4.69 12.90 -1.37
CA SER A 219 -4.77 14.27 -0.88
C SER A 219 -5.92 15.00 -1.58
N TYR A 220 -6.90 15.50 -0.81
CA TYR A 220 -7.95 16.36 -1.34
C TYR A 220 -7.45 17.77 -1.64
N GLY A 221 -6.40 18.23 -0.95
CA GLY A 221 -5.75 19.51 -1.26
C GLY A 221 -5.06 19.50 -2.62
N LEU A 222 -4.31 18.44 -2.91
CA LEU A 222 -3.59 18.27 -4.17
C LEU A 222 -4.41 17.57 -5.26
N ASN A 223 -5.58 17.03 -4.91
CA ASN A 223 -6.48 16.28 -5.79
C ASN A 223 -5.79 15.12 -6.54
N ARG A 224 -4.91 14.39 -5.84
CA ARG A 224 -4.18 13.24 -6.39
C ARG A 224 -3.65 12.30 -5.31
N TRP A 225 -3.23 11.11 -5.75
CA TRP A 225 -2.45 10.19 -4.94
C TRP A 225 -1.04 10.72 -4.70
N VAL A 226 -0.64 10.78 -3.44
CA VAL A 226 0.64 11.24 -2.95
C VAL A 226 1.43 10.05 -2.40
N HIS A 227 2.70 9.95 -2.81
CA HIS A 227 3.64 8.94 -2.33
C HIS A 227 3.96 9.14 -0.85
N LEU A 228 3.99 8.06 -0.07
CA LEU A 228 4.41 8.04 1.33
C LEU A 228 5.36 6.87 1.59
N ASP A 229 6.55 7.17 2.10
CA ASP A 229 7.46 6.15 2.64
C ASP A 229 7.68 6.39 4.15
N PRO A 230 7.03 5.59 5.02
CA PRO A 230 7.18 5.76 6.46
C PRO A 230 8.56 5.32 6.97
N CYS A 231 9.26 4.41 6.27
CA CYS A 231 10.63 4.02 6.63
C CYS A 231 11.58 5.20 6.48
N GLU A 232 11.33 6.00 5.45
CA GLU A 232 12.13 7.18 5.16
C GLU A 232 11.58 8.50 5.74
N ALA A 233 10.34 8.52 6.24
CA ALA A 233 9.58 9.72 6.59
C ALA A 233 9.48 10.70 5.42
N VAL A 234 9.25 10.14 4.23
CA VAL A 234 9.25 10.86 2.97
C VAL A 234 7.82 11.05 2.47
N TYR A 235 7.54 12.28 2.06
CA TYR A 235 6.27 12.71 1.50
C TYR A 235 6.47 13.15 0.04
N ASP A 236 5.68 12.58 -0.86
CA ASP A 236 5.55 12.98 -2.26
C ASP A 236 6.78 12.90 -3.17
N GLU A 237 7.70 11.99 -2.87
CA GLU A 237 8.92 11.78 -3.66
C GLU A 237 8.93 10.40 -4.36
N PRO A 238 8.10 10.18 -5.39
CA PRO A 238 7.97 8.87 -6.04
C PRO A 238 9.25 8.40 -6.74
N LEU A 239 10.19 9.30 -7.06
CA LEU A 239 11.46 8.95 -7.69
C LEU A 239 12.58 8.61 -6.70
N LEU A 240 12.30 8.61 -5.38
CA LEU A 240 13.24 8.25 -4.33
C LEU A 240 14.01 6.96 -4.65
N TYR A 241 13.29 5.92 -5.06
CA TYR A 241 13.85 4.59 -5.27
C TYR A 241 14.79 4.53 -6.48
N CYS A 242 14.38 5.07 -7.63
CA CYS A 242 15.19 5.05 -8.85
C CYS A 242 16.36 6.04 -8.81
N ASN A 243 16.10 7.28 -8.40
CA ASN A 243 17.09 8.35 -8.49
C ASN A 243 18.06 8.32 -7.31
N ASN A 244 17.55 8.19 -6.08
CA ASN A 244 18.40 8.31 -4.89
C ASN A 244 19.03 6.96 -4.51
N TRP A 245 18.29 5.85 -4.64
CA TRP A 245 18.82 4.53 -4.30
C TRP A 245 19.46 3.84 -5.51
N GLY A 246 19.23 4.35 -6.72
CA GLY A 246 19.71 3.75 -7.95
C GLY A 246 18.99 2.45 -8.32
N LYS A 247 17.87 2.14 -7.66
CA LYS A 247 17.14 0.86 -7.77
C LYS A 247 16.59 0.67 -9.17
N ARG A 248 16.79 -0.51 -9.73
CA ARG A 248 16.09 -0.96 -10.95
C ARG A 248 14.85 -1.73 -10.55
N MET A 249 13.73 -1.49 -11.22
CA MET A 249 12.43 -2.06 -10.85
C MET A 249 11.65 -2.55 -12.07
N SER A 250 10.83 -3.59 -11.90
CA SER A 250 9.99 -4.15 -12.97
C SER A 250 8.53 -3.76 -12.85
N TYR A 251 7.90 -4.08 -11.72
CA TYR A 251 6.50 -3.79 -11.43
C TYR A 251 6.37 -3.04 -10.10
N VAL A 252 5.53 -2.02 -10.11
CA VAL A 252 5.03 -1.35 -8.91
C VAL A 252 3.51 -1.37 -8.99
N ILE A 253 2.86 -2.09 -8.07
CA ILE A 253 1.40 -2.28 -8.08
C ILE A 253 0.80 -1.65 -6.83
N GLY A 254 -0.20 -0.79 -7.02
CA GLY A 254 -1.00 -0.19 -5.96
C GLY A 254 -2.28 -0.97 -5.71
N PHE A 255 -2.62 -1.17 -4.43
CA PHE A 255 -3.80 -1.88 -3.94
C PHE A 255 -4.59 -0.98 -3.00
N ASN A 256 -5.83 -0.66 -3.37
CA ASN A 256 -6.78 -0.04 -2.46
C ASN A 256 -8.08 -0.88 -2.41
N GLN A 257 -9.08 -0.38 -1.68
CA GLN A 257 -10.32 -1.13 -1.50
C GLN A 257 -11.04 -1.31 -2.85
N ASN A 258 -11.00 -0.28 -3.68
CA ASN A 258 -11.84 -0.17 -4.86
C ASN A 258 -11.20 -0.74 -6.15
N TYR A 259 -9.87 -0.70 -6.27
CA TYR A 259 -9.14 -1.17 -7.45
C TYR A 259 -7.66 -1.45 -7.18
N ILE A 260 -7.04 -2.13 -8.15
CA ILE A 260 -5.63 -2.43 -8.27
C ILE A 260 -5.13 -1.72 -9.53
N ILE A 261 -3.95 -1.10 -9.47
CA ILE A 261 -3.38 -0.32 -10.56
C ILE A 261 -1.87 -0.56 -10.68
N ASP A 262 -1.38 -0.64 -11.92
CA ASP A 262 0.05 -0.66 -12.21
C ASP A 262 0.58 0.79 -12.17
N LEU A 263 1.39 1.09 -11.18
CA LEU A 263 2.00 2.40 -10.90
C LEU A 263 3.44 2.49 -11.41
N SER A 264 3.91 1.52 -12.20
CA SER A 264 5.30 1.48 -12.66
C SER A 264 5.75 2.80 -13.31
N ASP A 265 4.91 3.39 -14.17
CA ASP A 265 5.25 4.63 -14.88
C ASP A 265 5.39 5.86 -13.96
N LYS A 266 4.80 5.79 -12.75
CA LYS A 266 4.93 6.82 -11.71
C LYS A 266 6.26 6.71 -10.94
N TYR A 267 6.74 5.50 -10.72
CA TYR A 267 7.84 5.22 -9.78
C TYR A 267 9.16 4.82 -10.46
N ILE A 268 9.09 4.37 -11.72
CA ILE A 268 10.23 3.80 -12.43
C ILE A 268 10.62 4.74 -13.57
N THR A 269 11.86 5.22 -13.56
CA THR A 269 12.37 6.00 -14.69
C THR A 269 12.69 5.07 -15.87
N PRO A 270 12.63 5.56 -17.13
CA PRO A 270 12.93 4.74 -18.30
C PRO A 270 14.29 4.02 -18.22
N GLU A 271 15.31 4.67 -17.64
CA GLU A 271 16.66 4.11 -17.51
C GLU A 271 16.76 3.00 -16.45
N LYS A 272 15.84 3.00 -15.48
CA LYS A 272 15.80 2.07 -14.36
C LYS A 272 14.76 0.97 -14.52
N GLN A 273 13.96 1.00 -15.58
CA GLN A 273 13.00 -0.04 -15.90
C GLN A 273 13.72 -1.37 -16.20
N ILE A 274 13.31 -2.40 -15.47
CA ILE A 274 13.55 -3.80 -15.85
C ILE A 274 12.44 -4.16 -16.84
N GLU A 275 12.81 -4.74 -17.98
CA GLU A 275 11.85 -5.13 -19.01
C GLU A 275 10.77 -6.03 -18.42
N LYS A 276 9.51 -5.56 -18.42
CA LYS A 276 8.39 -6.30 -17.82
C LYS A 276 8.27 -7.72 -18.40
N SER A 277 8.57 -7.87 -19.69
CA SER A 277 8.56 -9.14 -20.41
C SER A 277 9.64 -10.12 -19.97
N SER A 278 10.75 -9.66 -19.36
CA SER A 278 11.78 -10.54 -18.80
C SER A 278 11.35 -11.15 -17.46
N VAL A 279 10.36 -10.55 -16.79
CA VAL A 279 9.80 -11.05 -15.53
C VAL A 279 8.56 -11.91 -15.79
N ILE A 280 7.59 -11.39 -16.55
CA ILE A 280 6.33 -12.07 -16.86
C ILE A 280 5.65 -11.45 -18.08
N SER A 281 4.88 -12.24 -18.82
CA SER A 281 4.00 -11.70 -19.86
C SER A 281 3.06 -10.63 -19.29
N LYS A 282 3.20 -9.39 -19.79
CA LYS A 282 2.36 -8.24 -19.40
C LYS A 282 0.86 -8.56 -19.46
N ASN A 283 0.44 -9.30 -20.49
CA ASN A 283 -0.96 -9.72 -20.66
C ASN A 283 -1.49 -10.55 -19.48
N LYS A 284 -0.65 -11.38 -18.83
CA LYS A 284 -1.06 -12.16 -17.66
C LYS A 284 -1.32 -11.24 -16.46
N VAL A 285 -0.45 -10.27 -16.24
CA VAL A 285 -0.60 -9.26 -15.17
C VAL A 285 -1.83 -8.39 -15.42
N ASP A 286 -1.98 -7.84 -16.62
CA ASP A 286 -3.12 -7.00 -17.00
C ASP A 286 -4.45 -7.76 -16.86
N LYS A 287 -4.48 -9.04 -17.28
CA LYS A 287 -5.67 -9.88 -17.14
C LYS A 287 -6.03 -10.11 -15.67
N LEU A 288 -5.04 -10.39 -14.82
CA LEU A 288 -5.26 -10.62 -13.39
C LEU A 288 -5.72 -9.34 -12.66
N ILE A 289 -5.08 -8.20 -12.92
CA ILE A 289 -5.49 -6.91 -12.36
C ILE A 289 -6.94 -6.58 -12.77
N ASN A 290 -7.29 -6.76 -14.05
CA ASN A 290 -8.65 -6.50 -14.52
C ASN A 290 -9.67 -7.49 -13.95
N TYR A 291 -9.31 -8.75 -13.72
CA TYR A 291 -10.14 -9.71 -13.01
C TYR A 291 -10.49 -9.21 -11.60
N TYR A 292 -9.49 -8.82 -10.80
CA TYR A 292 -9.73 -8.27 -9.46
C TYR A 292 -10.54 -6.98 -9.48
N ASN A 293 -10.22 -6.06 -10.40
CA ASN A 293 -10.97 -4.82 -10.54
C ASN A 293 -12.43 -5.06 -10.89
N SER A 294 -12.74 -6.03 -11.76
CA SER A 294 -14.12 -6.40 -12.08
C SER A 294 -14.87 -6.95 -10.87
N ASN A 295 -14.18 -7.70 -9.99
CA ASN A 295 -14.76 -8.23 -8.77
C ASN A 295 -14.96 -7.14 -7.71
N LYS A 296 -13.97 -6.27 -7.49
CA LYS A 296 -14.06 -5.13 -6.57
C LYS A 296 -15.19 -4.18 -6.96
N LEU A 297 -15.29 -3.83 -8.24
CA LEU A 297 -16.37 -2.97 -8.76
C LEU A 297 -17.76 -3.57 -8.50
N ALA A 298 -17.93 -4.87 -8.75
CA ALA A 298 -19.19 -5.56 -8.50
C ALA A 298 -19.50 -5.69 -6.99
N ASN A 299 -18.49 -5.92 -6.16
CA ASN A 299 -18.64 -6.00 -4.72
C ASN A 299 -19.05 -4.64 -4.13
N TYR A 300 -18.40 -3.55 -4.54
CA TYR A 300 -18.77 -2.20 -4.15
C TYR A 300 -20.21 -1.87 -4.54
N TYR A 301 -20.60 -2.20 -5.78
CA TYR A 301 -21.99 -2.04 -6.23
C TYR A 301 -22.99 -2.77 -5.31
N ASN A 302 -22.75 -4.06 -5.01
CA ASN A 302 -23.63 -4.83 -4.14
C ASN A 302 -23.69 -4.28 -2.70
N GLN A 303 -22.56 -3.79 -2.18
CA GLN A 303 -22.49 -3.13 -0.88
C GLN A 303 -23.31 -1.84 -0.87
N GLN A 304 -23.19 -1.00 -1.89
CA GLN A 304 -23.97 0.25 -1.99
C GLN A 304 -25.47 -0.01 -2.20
N VAL A 305 -25.85 -1.03 -2.96
CA VAL A 305 -27.27 -1.44 -3.07
C VAL A 305 -27.82 -1.82 -1.69
N SER A 306 -27.05 -2.60 -0.92
CA SER A 306 -27.44 -3.04 0.43
C SER A 306 -27.50 -1.87 1.42
N LYS A 307 -26.53 -0.95 1.37
CA LYS A 307 -26.43 0.23 2.26
C LYS A 307 -27.49 1.28 1.96
N LEU A 308 -27.75 1.57 0.68
CA LEU A 308 -28.59 2.68 0.25
C LEU A 308 -30.04 2.28 -0.05
N GLY A 309 -30.32 0.99 -0.24
CA GLY A 309 -31.63 0.47 -0.63
C GLY A 309 -32.13 1.00 -1.99
N ASN A 310 -31.23 1.55 -2.82
CA ASN A 310 -31.58 2.22 -4.07
C ASN A 310 -30.52 1.96 -5.14
N GLU A 311 -30.90 1.20 -6.17
CA GLU A 311 -30.00 0.82 -7.28
C GLU A 311 -29.45 2.05 -8.01
N HIS A 312 -30.27 3.06 -8.26
CA HIS A 312 -29.84 4.28 -8.96
C HIS A 312 -28.75 5.02 -8.19
N LYS A 313 -28.92 5.22 -6.88
CA LYS A 313 -27.89 5.85 -6.03
C LYS A 313 -26.63 5.00 -5.91
N ALA A 314 -26.77 3.67 -5.85
CA ALA A 314 -25.63 2.76 -5.84
C ALA A 314 -24.81 2.86 -7.14
N LEU A 315 -25.47 2.91 -8.30
CA LEU A 315 -24.81 3.07 -9.60
C LEU A 315 -24.11 4.43 -9.76
N LEU A 316 -24.72 5.51 -9.25
CA LEU A 316 -24.05 6.82 -9.19
C LEU A 316 -22.80 6.77 -8.32
N SER A 317 -22.86 6.10 -7.16
CA SER A 317 -21.70 5.93 -6.27
C SER A 317 -20.60 5.13 -6.96
N VAL A 318 -20.92 4.02 -7.64
CA VAL A 318 -19.94 3.26 -8.44
C VAL A 318 -19.23 4.13 -9.46
N TYR A 319 -19.99 4.98 -10.17
CA TYR A 319 -19.41 5.85 -11.19
C TYR A 319 -18.50 6.92 -10.60
N ASN A 320 -18.97 7.63 -9.58
CA ASN A 320 -18.28 8.78 -8.99
C ASN A 320 -17.11 8.37 -8.09
N ASP A 321 -17.23 7.25 -7.38
CA ASP A 321 -16.23 6.86 -6.37
C ASP A 321 -15.16 5.92 -6.94
N ILE A 322 -15.44 5.22 -8.05
CA ILE A 322 -14.51 4.23 -8.63
C ILE A 322 -14.21 4.52 -10.09
N ILE A 323 -15.22 4.57 -10.96
CA ILE A 323 -14.96 4.60 -12.42
C ILE A 323 -14.27 5.89 -12.83
N ILE A 324 -14.79 7.04 -12.41
CA ILE A 324 -14.21 8.35 -12.75
C ILE A 324 -12.81 8.50 -12.14
N PRO A 325 -12.58 8.32 -10.83
CA PRO A 325 -11.26 8.52 -10.23
C PRO A 325 -10.19 7.60 -10.85
N ARG A 326 -10.52 6.31 -11.07
CA ARG A 326 -9.59 5.37 -11.70
C ARG A 326 -9.27 5.75 -13.14
N ASN A 327 -10.26 6.16 -13.93
CA ASN A 327 -10.02 6.54 -15.32
C ASN A 327 -9.16 7.82 -15.40
N GLN A 328 -9.44 8.81 -14.54
CA GLN A 328 -8.63 10.02 -14.44
C GLN A 328 -7.18 9.69 -14.10
N GLU A 329 -6.94 8.79 -13.14
CA GLU A 329 -5.59 8.35 -12.80
C GLU A 329 -4.88 7.65 -13.97
N LEU A 330 -5.59 6.76 -14.68
CA LEU A 330 -5.05 6.09 -15.86
C LEU A 330 -4.75 7.05 -17.02
N ASP A 331 -5.50 8.13 -17.15
CA ASP A 331 -5.27 9.14 -18.19
C ASP A 331 -4.08 10.03 -17.85
N VAL A 332 -3.92 10.43 -16.59
CA VAL A 332 -2.72 11.15 -16.12
C VAL A 332 -1.45 10.35 -16.36
N MET A 333 -1.48 9.02 -16.16
CA MET A 333 -0.33 8.14 -16.41
C MET A 333 0.06 8.01 -17.89
N LYS A 334 -0.85 8.31 -18.83
CA LYS A 334 -0.55 8.29 -20.27
C LYS A 334 0.08 9.58 -20.76
N GLU A 335 -0.03 10.67 -20.00
CA GLU A 335 0.61 11.93 -20.36
C GLU A 335 2.13 11.79 -20.17
N PRO A 336 2.96 12.24 -21.13
CA PRO A 336 4.41 12.23 -20.95
C PRO A 336 4.78 13.06 -19.72
N ASN A 337 5.35 12.39 -18.71
CA ASN A 337 5.62 12.90 -17.36
C ASN A 337 6.06 14.37 -17.35
N LYS A 338 5.32 15.22 -16.62
CA LYS A 338 5.94 16.41 -16.01
C LYS A 338 6.85 15.91 -14.90
N PRO A 339 8.14 16.27 -14.88
CA PRO A 339 9.03 15.84 -13.82
C PRO A 339 8.51 16.36 -12.47
N SER A 340 8.22 15.43 -11.55
CA SER A 340 8.04 15.80 -10.15
C SER A 340 9.39 16.31 -9.65
N ALA A 341 9.42 17.52 -9.12
CA ALA A 341 10.64 18.12 -8.58
C ALA A 341 11.16 17.21 -7.46
N THR A 342 12.29 16.55 -7.68
CA THR A 342 12.95 15.73 -6.65
C THR A 342 13.73 16.64 -5.74
N SER A 343 13.55 16.52 -4.42
CA SER A 343 14.47 17.14 -3.47
C SER A 343 15.79 16.36 -3.45
N THR A 344 16.89 17.03 -3.78
CA THR A 344 18.25 16.45 -3.84
C THR A 344 18.86 16.14 -2.45
N THR A 345 18.12 16.39 -1.36
CA THR A 345 18.61 16.22 0.02
C THR A 345 18.29 14.88 0.67
N LEU A 346 17.63 13.95 -0.02
CA LEU A 346 17.14 12.69 0.57
C LEU A 346 18.23 11.61 0.68
N THR A 347 18.20 10.87 1.80
CA THR A 347 19.19 9.86 2.21
C THR A 347 19.21 8.61 1.30
N LYS A 348 20.36 7.93 1.26
CA LYS A 348 20.48 6.59 0.64
C LYS A 348 19.58 5.59 1.38
N GLY A 349 18.87 4.76 0.62
CA GLY A 349 17.91 3.79 1.14
C GLY A 349 18.48 2.74 2.07
N ARG A 350 17.60 2.23 2.94
CA ARG A 350 17.87 1.04 3.77
C ARG A 350 17.92 -0.23 2.91
N GLN A 351 18.58 -1.27 3.43
CA GLN A 351 18.79 -2.54 2.72
C GLN A 351 17.46 -3.22 2.35
N THR A 352 17.37 -3.70 1.11
CA THR A 352 16.42 -4.74 0.66
C THR A 352 16.66 -6.03 1.44
N GLY A 353 15.68 -6.94 1.50
CA GLY A 353 15.80 -8.21 2.20
C GLY A 353 17.00 -9.05 1.72
N SER A 354 17.36 -10.07 2.51
CA SER A 354 18.54 -10.90 2.19
C SER A 354 18.40 -11.56 0.80
N ALA A 355 19.52 -11.78 0.10
CA ALA A 355 19.49 -12.36 -1.25
C ALA A 355 18.79 -13.73 -1.33
N ALA A 356 18.87 -14.54 -0.26
CA ALA A 356 18.15 -15.81 -0.17
C ALA A 356 16.63 -15.61 -0.02
N TRP A 357 16.21 -14.58 0.73
CA TRP A 357 14.82 -14.20 0.92
C TRP A 357 14.20 -13.67 -0.38
N THR A 358 14.86 -12.71 -1.03
CA THR A 358 14.38 -12.12 -2.29
C THR A 358 14.32 -13.16 -3.40
N LYS A 359 15.35 -14.01 -3.53
CA LYS A 359 15.37 -15.10 -4.51
C LYS A 359 14.25 -16.12 -4.29
N SER A 360 13.95 -16.48 -3.05
CA SER A 360 12.87 -17.45 -2.74
C SER A 360 11.48 -16.98 -3.18
N ARG A 361 11.31 -15.65 -3.33
CA ARG A 361 10.07 -15.01 -3.77
C ARG A 361 10.13 -14.54 -5.24
N GLY A 362 11.24 -14.77 -5.93
CA GLY A 362 11.48 -14.28 -7.30
C GLY A 362 11.64 -12.75 -7.38
N GLU A 363 12.00 -12.12 -6.27
CA GLU A 363 12.08 -10.66 -6.07
C GLU A 363 13.53 -10.14 -6.16
N ASP A 364 14.49 -10.96 -6.59
CA ASP A 364 15.92 -10.61 -6.64
C ASP A 364 16.34 -9.81 -7.89
N GLY A 365 15.38 -9.55 -8.80
CA GLY A 365 15.61 -8.77 -10.02
C GLY A 365 16.49 -9.46 -11.06
N ASN A 366 16.87 -10.72 -10.84
CA ASN A 366 17.62 -11.56 -11.77
C ASN A 366 16.73 -12.75 -12.17
N SER A 367 16.16 -12.69 -13.37
CA SER A 367 15.43 -13.80 -13.99
C SER A 367 16.30 -15.03 -14.18
#